data_AF-A0A8H7ZGP5-F1
#
_entry.id   AF-A0A8H7ZGP5-F1
#
_cell.length_a   1.000
_cell.length_b   1.000
_cell.length_c   1.000
_cell.angle_alpha   90.00
_cell.angle_beta   90.00
_cell.angle_gamma   90.00
#
_symmetry.space_group_name_H-M   'P 1'
#
loop_
_entity.id
_entity.type
_entity.pdbx_description
1 polymer ?
#
loop_
_entity_poly.entity_id
_entity_poly.type
_entity_poly.pdbx_seq_one_letter_code
_entity_poly.pdbx_strand_id
1 'polypeptide(L)'
;MPLQYSAAKTSNVSKSRSPSKSPIKKFQRDTKKLLPSQREYKKKLATSCSSSPQATKGETEKLPVQDYNVQLDYQLSSNDDVVVAVDTILSNRWSESSELHNRYKRNFEGTEEKSIFCMKGISPTAKATLVKYRSGLPRGLITTTQLYAIFHNQGPTFVDKSLELAIRRGDLRKFVISNASPVISRSLNKFQSKKVTYGFEDIEVVAKVGYYHELIESLITGKDNESPIKQALSKFYQFIKSHPTEMFMSTSDFTDEEVLNLVQYGFITLTSNHFNEIEQNYSISYPGCGTYIKLVNEGRAWLVKTLNKNKHKEALEEQLFQKWSGATPEGDLKLYNFRKPFYGYDLHWVLADALGGGIVEVFNTPVGRGWRLTGKV
;
A
#
# COMPACT_ATOMS: atom_id res chain seq x y z
N MET A 1 -10.09 -39.38 20.79
CA MET A 1 -10.65 -39.05 19.46
C MET A 1 -11.50 -37.80 19.59
N PRO A 2 -11.34 -36.78 18.72
CA PRO A 2 -12.04 -35.51 18.86
C PRO A 2 -13.50 -35.61 18.36
N LEU A 3 -14.41 -35.03 19.15
CA LEU A 3 -15.85 -34.95 18.92
C LEU A 3 -16.16 -34.01 17.75
N GLN A 4 -16.83 -34.53 16.71
CA GLN A 4 -17.41 -33.71 15.64
C GLN A 4 -18.79 -33.20 16.08
N TYR A 5 -18.92 -31.87 16.23
CA TYR A 5 -20.21 -31.23 16.43
C TYR A 5 -20.91 -31.06 15.07
N SER A 6 -22.07 -31.68 14.90
CA SER A 6 -23.01 -31.44 13.79
C SER A 6 -24.05 -30.41 14.24
N ALA A 7 -24.19 -29.31 13.50
CA ALA A 7 -25.20 -28.29 13.78
C ALA A 7 -26.60 -28.78 13.39
N ALA A 8 -27.54 -28.61 14.33
CA ALA A 8 -28.94 -28.99 14.21
C ALA A 8 -29.67 -28.26 13.08
N LYS A 9 -30.44 -29.00 12.27
CA LYS A 9 -31.41 -28.48 11.31
C LYS A 9 -32.60 -27.88 12.08
N THR A 10 -32.71 -26.55 12.09
CA THR A 10 -33.94 -25.87 12.53
C THR A 10 -34.93 -25.75 11.38
N SER A 11 -36.20 -25.78 11.75
CA SER A 11 -37.40 -26.02 10.96
C SER A 11 -37.78 -24.88 10.00
N ASN A 12 -38.22 -25.26 8.79
CA ASN A 12 -38.84 -24.34 7.83
C ASN A 12 -40.31 -24.12 8.19
N VAL A 13 -40.67 -22.90 8.56
CA VAL A 13 -42.07 -22.46 8.74
C VAL A 13 -42.67 -22.14 7.36
N SER A 14 -43.61 -22.96 6.91
CA SER A 14 -44.39 -22.71 5.69
C SER A 14 -45.43 -21.60 5.95
N LYS A 15 -45.26 -20.42 5.34
CA LYS A 15 -46.34 -19.42 5.28
C LYS A 15 -47.38 -19.83 4.24
N SER A 16 -48.62 -19.93 4.71
CA SER A 16 -49.81 -20.28 3.95
C SER A 16 -50.15 -19.26 2.85
N ARG A 17 -50.84 -19.75 1.82
CA ARG A 17 -51.35 -19.02 0.66
C ARG A 17 -52.47 -18.07 1.06
N SER A 18 -52.40 -16.80 0.64
CA SER A 18 -53.57 -15.91 0.54
C SER A 18 -53.93 -15.64 -0.93
N PRO A 19 -55.23 -15.65 -1.30
CA PRO A 19 -55.67 -15.44 -2.67
C PRO A 19 -56.08 -13.98 -2.88
N SER A 20 -55.16 -13.13 -3.35
CA SER A 20 -55.55 -11.89 -4.03
C SER A 20 -54.54 -11.60 -5.14
N LYS A 21 -54.99 -11.83 -6.38
CA LYS A 21 -54.18 -11.58 -7.58
C LYS A 21 -54.21 -10.09 -7.85
N SER A 22 -53.13 -9.38 -7.50
CA SER A 22 -53.01 -7.96 -7.84
C SER A 22 -53.02 -7.77 -9.38
N PRO A 23 -53.69 -6.73 -9.91
CA PRO A 23 -53.77 -6.46 -11.35
C PRO A 23 -52.39 -6.36 -12.02
N ILE A 24 -51.41 -5.84 -11.27
CA ILE A 24 -50.01 -5.70 -11.68
C ILE A 24 -49.34 -7.06 -11.94
N LYS A 25 -49.63 -8.08 -11.13
CA LYS A 25 -49.06 -9.43 -11.32
C LYS A 25 -49.71 -10.18 -12.49
N LYS A 26 -50.96 -9.83 -12.86
CA LYS A 26 -51.62 -10.34 -14.07
C LYS A 26 -51.01 -9.70 -15.31
N PHE A 27 -50.88 -8.37 -15.32
CA PHE A 27 -50.21 -7.63 -16.40
C PHE A 27 -48.77 -8.11 -16.65
N GLN A 28 -47.97 -8.31 -15.60
CA GLN A 28 -46.59 -8.83 -15.72
C GLN A 28 -46.51 -10.28 -16.26
N ARG A 29 -47.57 -11.09 -16.11
CA ARG A 29 -47.64 -12.44 -16.68
C ARG A 29 -48.09 -12.40 -18.14
N ASP A 30 -49.03 -11.53 -18.47
CA ASP A 30 -49.55 -11.38 -19.82
C ASP A 30 -48.49 -10.72 -20.74
N THR A 31 -47.71 -9.75 -20.24
CA THR A 31 -46.57 -9.19 -20.98
C THR A 31 -45.42 -10.19 -21.18
N LYS A 32 -45.18 -11.10 -20.22
CA LYS A 32 -44.21 -12.19 -20.37
C LYS A 32 -44.61 -13.25 -21.42
N LYS A 33 -45.89 -13.33 -21.81
CA LYS A 33 -46.36 -14.20 -22.91
C LYS A 33 -46.24 -13.54 -24.28
N LEU A 34 -46.29 -12.21 -24.33
CA LEU A 34 -46.19 -11.40 -25.56
C LEU A 34 -44.73 -11.09 -25.94
N LEU A 35 -43.82 -11.06 -24.96
CA LEU A 35 -42.40 -10.82 -25.20
C LEU A 35 -41.66 -12.13 -25.48
N PRO A 36 -40.79 -12.19 -26.52
CA PRO A 36 -39.95 -13.35 -26.75
C PRO A 36 -39.11 -13.65 -25.52
N SER A 37 -38.82 -14.94 -25.28
CA SER A 37 -37.98 -15.30 -24.13
C SER A 37 -36.65 -14.55 -24.22
N GLN A 38 -36.11 -14.10 -23.09
CA GLN A 38 -34.83 -13.35 -23.06
C GLN A 38 -33.69 -14.12 -23.75
N ARG A 39 -33.83 -15.45 -23.83
CA ARG A 39 -32.93 -16.37 -24.54
C ARG A 39 -33.10 -16.32 -26.06
N GLU A 40 -34.33 -16.22 -26.57
CA GLU A 40 -34.61 -16.02 -28.00
C GLU A 40 -34.26 -14.60 -28.45
N TYR A 41 -34.50 -13.59 -27.62
CA TYR A 41 -34.04 -12.22 -27.89
C TYR A 41 -32.52 -12.16 -28.02
N LYS A 42 -31.77 -12.78 -27.08
CA LYS A 42 -30.30 -12.90 -27.18
C LYS A 42 -29.83 -13.68 -28.41
N LYS A 43 -30.56 -14.74 -28.80
CA LYS A 43 -30.27 -15.48 -30.05
C LYS A 43 -30.49 -14.60 -31.27
N LYS A 44 -31.62 -13.90 -31.36
CA LYS A 44 -31.94 -12.99 -32.49
C LYS A 44 -30.96 -11.81 -32.57
N LEU A 45 -30.53 -11.27 -31.42
CA LEU A 45 -29.49 -10.24 -31.35
C LEU A 45 -28.14 -10.74 -31.89
N ALA A 46 -27.82 -12.02 -31.64
CA ALA A 46 -26.60 -12.64 -32.17
C ALA A 46 -26.68 -12.92 -33.68
N THR A 47 -27.86 -13.22 -34.22
CA THR A 47 -28.04 -13.42 -35.67
C THR A 47 -28.24 -12.13 -36.47
N SER A 48 -28.73 -11.04 -35.85
CA SER A 48 -28.96 -9.76 -36.53
C SER A 48 -27.73 -8.85 -36.59
N CYS A 49 -26.64 -9.19 -35.90
CA CYS A 49 -25.37 -8.48 -35.99
C CYS A 49 -24.44 -9.17 -36.99
N SER A 50 -24.75 -9.07 -38.28
CA SER A 50 -23.73 -9.17 -39.31
C SER A 50 -22.86 -7.90 -39.29
N SER A 51 -21.55 -8.10 -39.22
CA SER A 51 -20.46 -7.11 -39.31
C SER A 51 -20.42 -5.99 -38.26
N SER A 52 -20.24 -6.36 -36.99
CA SER A 52 -19.29 -5.64 -36.14
C SER A 52 -18.03 -6.49 -36.06
N PRO A 53 -16.81 -5.95 -36.18
CA PRO A 53 -15.61 -6.76 -36.01
C PRO A 53 -15.72 -7.42 -34.64
N GLN A 54 -15.81 -8.75 -34.62
CA GLN A 54 -15.56 -9.50 -33.41
C GLN A 54 -14.19 -9.04 -32.94
N ALA A 55 -14.13 -8.37 -31.79
CA ALA A 55 -12.89 -8.29 -31.04
C ALA A 55 -12.50 -9.74 -30.80
N THR A 56 -11.61 -10.25 -31.66
CA THR A 56 -10.82 -11.43 -31.37
C THR A 56 -10.38 -11.22 -29.93
N LYS A 57 -10.76 -12.13 -29.04
CA LYS A 57 -10.08 -12.30 -27.77
C LYS A 57 -8.66 -12.66 -28.17
N GLY A 58 -7.85 -11.65 -28.49
CA GLY A 58 -6.45 -11.80 -28.80
C GLY A 58 -5.89 -12.54 -27.60
N GLU A 59 -5.26 -13.67 -27.86
CA GLU A 59 -4.34 -14.19 -26.88
C GLU A 59 -3.47 -13.01 -26.48
N THR A 60 -3.51 -12.65 -25.20
CA THR A 60 -2.69 -11.56 -24.69
C THR A 60 -1.27 -12.09 -24.80
N GLU A 61 -0.63 -11.78 -25.93
CA GLU A 61 0.73 -12.18 -26.23
C GLU A 61 1.65 -11.64 -25.13
N LYS A 62 2.71 -12.40 -24.87
CA LYS A 62 3.75 -11.99 -23.95
C LYS A 62 4.36 -10.67 -24.46
N LEU A 63 4.51 -9.69 -23.58
CA LEU A 63 5.13 -8.41 -23.91
C LEU A 63 6.57 -8.64 -24.39
N PRO A 64 6.96 -8.07 -25.54
CA PRO A 64 8.32 -8.17 -26.04
C PRO A 64 9.25 -7.34 -25.15
N VAL A 65 10.29 -8.00 -24.62
CA VAL A 65 11.34 -7.37 -23.82
C VAL A 65 12.40 -6.83 -24.77
N GLN A 66 12.64 -5.51 -24.76
CA GLN A 66 13.75 -4.88 -25.47
C GLN A 66 15.02 -4.96 -24.63
N ASP A 67 14.96 -4.44 -23.41
CA ASP A 67 16.06 -4.41 -22.46
C ASP A 67 15.53 -4.18 -21.03
N TYR A 68 16.43 -4.30 -20.06
CA TYR A 68 16.15 -4.09 -18.63
C TYR A 68 16.79 -2.80 -18.09
N ASN A 69 17.43 -1.98 -18.94
CA ASN A 69 18.03 -0.71 -18.54
C ASN A 69 16.95 0.39 -18.56
N VAL A 70 15.99 0.25 -17.66
CA VAL A 70 14.84 1.14 -17.60
C VAL A 70 15.17 2.38 -16.79
N GLN A 71 14.98 3.55 -17.42
CA GLN A 71 15.01 4.81 -16.70
C GLN A 71 13.67 5.01 -15.97
N LEU A 72 13.75 5.12 -14.65
CA LEU A 72 12.59 5.36 -13.78
C LEU A 72 12.45 6.86 -13.53
N ASP A 73 11.22 7.35 -13.42
CA ASP A 73 10.94 8.80 -13.35
C ASP A 73 11.51 9.45 -12.07
N TYR A 74 11.72 8.64 -11.03
CA TYR A 74 12.26 9.04 -9.73
C TYR A 74 13.75 8.72 -9.55
N GLN A 75 14.46 8.33 -10.62
CA GLN A 75 15.92 8.15 -10.54
C GLN A 75 16.59 9.50 -10.30
N LEU A 76 17.45 9.53 -9.29
CA LEU A 76 18.27 10.68 -8.98
C LEU A 76 19.57 10.67 -9.78
N SER A 77 20.25 11.81 -9.81
CA SER A 77 21.60 11.91 -10.36
C SER A 77 22.57 11.09 -9.51
N SER A 78 23.70 10.68 -10.10
CA SER A 78 24.69 9.84 -9.38
C SER A 78 25.27 10.47 -8.11
N ASN A 79 25.12 11.79 -7.96
CA ASN A 79 25.70 12.58 -6.86
C ASN A 79 24.69 12.88 -5.74
N ASP A 80 23.42 12.53 -5.92
CA ASP A 80 22.38 12.87 -4.95
C ASP A 80 22.44 11.94 -3.73
N ASP A 81 22.32 12.53 -2.54
CA ASP A 81 22.37 11.82 -1.25
C ASP A 81 21.05 11.06 -0.99
N VAL A 82 21.11 10.00 -0.19
CA VAL A 82 19.95 9.25 0.30
C VAL A 82 18.94 10.17 1.01
N VAL A 83 19.40 11.23 1.68
CA VAL A 83 18.50 12.22 2.29
C VAL A 83 17.65 12.93 1.23
N VAL A 84 18.23 13.29 0.09
CA VAL A 84 17.51 13.86 -1.05
C VAL A 84 16.53 12.85 -1.60
N ALA A 85 16.93 11.57 -1.71
CA ALA A 85 16.03 10.49 -2.12
C ALA A 85 14.82 10.35 -1.18
N VAL A 86 15.02 10.45 0.14
CA VAL A 86 13.91 10.47 1.10
C VAL A 86 12.96 11.63 0.77
N ASP A 87 13.47 12.83 0.57
CA ASP A 87 12.65 14.00 0.24
C ASP A 87 11.89 13.82 -1.08
N THR A 88 12.52 13.26 -2.10
CA THR A 88 11.88 12.94 -3.39
C THR A 88 10.76 11.91 -3.21
N ILE A 89 10.94 10.87 -2.39
CA ILE A 89 9.86 9.89 -2.12
C ILE A 89 8.70 10.55 -1.37
N LEU A 90 9.02 11.43 -0.42
CA LEU A 90 8.02 12.10 0.41
C LEU A 90 7.18 13.10 -0.40
N SER A 91 7.80 13.90 -1.28
CA SER A 91 7.09 14.88 -2.11
C SER A 91 6.19 14.22 -3.15
N ASN A 92 6.58 13.05 -3.66
CA ASN A 92 5.86 12.30 -4.68
C ASN A 92 4.92 11.20 -4.14
N ARG A 93 4.59 11.27 -2.84
CA ARG A 93 3.71 10.31 -2.18
C ARG A 93 2.28 10.34 -2.71
N TRP A 94 1.74 11.54 -2.94
CA TRP A 94 0.35 11.74 -3.32
C TRP A 94 0.23 12.03 -4.81
N SER A 95 -0.75 11.40 -5.46
CA SER A 95 -0.95 11.50 -6.90
C SER A 95 -1.15 12.94 -7.38
N GLU A 96 -1.84 13.78 -6.59
CA GLU A 96 -2.11 15.17 -6.93
C GLU A 96 -0.94 16.13 -6.67
N SER A 97 0.02 15.75 -5.82
CA SER A 97 1.22 16.55 -5.52
C SER A 97 2.46 16.06 -6.26
N SER A 98 2.40 14.87 -6.86
CA SER A 98 3.52 14.26 -7.58
C SER A 98 4.03 15.16 -8.71
N GLU A 99 5.35 15.37 -8.72
CA GLU A 99 6.09 16.08 -9.76
C GLU A 99 6.57 15.13 -10.86
N LEU A 100 6.55 13.81 -10.61
CA LEU A 100 6.95 12.79 -11.57
C LEU A 100 6.04 12.76 -12.81
N HIS A 101 4.79 13.20 -12.66
CA HIS A 101 3.86 13.26 -13.76
C HIS A 101 2.79 14.35 -13.58
N ASN A 102 2.24 14.82 -14.70
CA ASN A 102 1.19 15.86 -14.69
C ASN A 102 -0.24 15.29 -14.72
N ARG A 103 -0.44 14.00 -14.40
CA ARG A 103 -1.73 13.29 -14.59
C ARG A 103 -2.86 13.81 -13.70
N TYR A 104 -2.53 14.28 -12.51
CA TYR A 104 -3.48 14.86 -11.56
C TYR A 104 -3.12 16.30 -11.18
N LYS A 105 -2.02 16.84 -11.72
CA LYS A 105 -1.49 18.14 -11.36
C LYS A 105 -2.50 19.21 -11.74
N ARG A 106 -2.83 20.05 -10.77
CA ARG A 106 -3.60 21.27 -10.97
C ARG A 106 -2.79 22.42 -10.40
N ASN A 107 -2.78 23.55 -11.10
CA ASN A 107 -2.18 24.78 -10.58
C ASN A 107 -3.01 25.21 -9.37
N PHE A 108 -2.54 24.86 -8.18
CA PHE A 108 -3.17 25.24 -6.94
C PHE A 108 -2.10 25.68 -5.95
N GLU A 109 -2.23 26.90 -5.46
CA GLU A 109 -1.43 27.44 -4.37
C GLU A 109 -2.21 27.27 -3.07
N GLY A 110 -1.69 26.47 -2.13
CA GLY A 110 -2.28 26.32 -0.81
C GLY A 110 -1.95 24.99 -0.14
N THR A 111 -2.66 24.67 0.96
CA THR A 111 -2.46 23.43 1.72
C THR A 111 -2.94 22.19 0.98
N GLU A 112 -2.38 21.02 1.28
CA GLU A 112 -2.78 19.72 0.71
C GLU A 112 -4.30 19.50 0.82
N GLU A 113 -4.89 19.88 1.95
CA GLU A 113 -6.34 19.77 2.19
C GLU A 113 -7.15 20.58 1.16
N LYS A 114 -6.75 21.83 0.89
CA LYS A 114 -7.45 22.66 -0.09
C LYS A 114 -7.33 22.06 -1.50
N SER A 115 -6.17 21.52 -1.85
CA SER A 115 -5.96 20.81 -3.13
C SER A 115 -6.96 19.66 -3.28
N ILE A 116 -7.14 18.83 -2.23
CA ILE A 116 -8.10 17.73 -2.20
C ILE A 116 -9.54 18.24 -2.37
N PHE A 117 -9.92 19.31 -1.68
CA PHE A 117 -11.27 19.85 -1.77
C PHE A 117 -11.58 20.48 -3.13
N CYS A 118 -10.58 20.97 -3.87
CA CYS A 118 -10.73 21.44 -5.24
C CYS A 118 -10.88 20.32 -6.28
N MET A 119 -10.55 19.07 -5.94
CA MET A 119 -10.69 17.94 -6.88
C MET A 119 -12.14 17.72 -7.30
N LYS A 120 -12.37 17.55 -8.61
CA LYS A 120 -13.68 17.18 -9.16
C LYS A 120 -13.79 15.66 -9.23
N GLY A 121 -15.00 15.09 -9.17
CA GLY A 121 -15.22 13.64 -9.29
C GLY A 121 -15.15 12.83 -7.97
N ILE A 122 -14.94 13.50 -6.83
CA ILE A 122 -14.96 12.89 -5.49
C ILE A 122 -16.02 13.59 -4.64
N SER A 123 -16.84 12.81 -3.92
CA SER A 123 -17.85 13.36 -3.01
C SER A 123 -17.21 14.11 -1.83
N PRO A 124 -17.88 15.12 -1.25
CA PRO A 124 -17.38 15.82 -0.05
C PRO A 124 -17.10 14.88 1.12
N THR A 125 -17.93 13.85 1.30
CA THR A 125 -17.75 12.83 2.35
C THR A 125 -16.49 11.98 2.15
N ALA A 126 -16.20 11.60 0.91
CA ALA A 126 -14.99 10.85 0.58
C ALA A 126 -13.73 11.72 0.73
N LYS A 127 -13.81 13.01 0.37
CA LYS A 127 -12.73 13.99 0.61
C LYS A 127 -12.42 14.15 2.10
N ALA A 128 -13.44 14.32 2.94
CA ALA A 128 -13.27 14.41 4.39
C ALA A 128 -12.65 13.13 4.98
N THR A 129 -13.09 11.96 4.49
CA THR A 129 -12.52 10.67 4.89
C THR A 129 -11.05 10.54 4.50
N LEU A 130 -10.71 10.99 3.29
CA LEU A 130 -9.33 11.00 2.78
C LEU A 130 -8.44 11.90 3.63
N VAL A 131 -8.84 13.16 3.89
CA VAL A 131 -8.09 14.10 4.73
C VAL A 131 -7.88 13.53 6.13
N LYS A 132 -8.95 12.99 6.75
CA LYS A 132 -8.88 12.36 8.08
C LYS A 132 -7.92 11.17 8.11
N TYR A 133 -7.90 10.35 7.05
CA TYR A 133 -6.99 9.21 6.98
C TYR A 133 -5.53 9.70 6.87
N ARG A 134 -5.27 10.66 5.98
CA ARG A 134 -3.92 11.19 5.75
C ARG A 134 -3.35 11.92 6.96
N SER A 135 -4.17 12.68 7.70
CA SER A 135 -3.72 13.35 8.92
C SER A 135 -3.31 12.38 10.03
N GLY A 136 -3.81 11.14 9.99
CA GLY A 136 -3.42 10.07 10.91
C GLY A 136 -2.17 9.27 10.48
N LEU A 137 -1.54 9.59 9.34
CA LEU A 137 -0.34 8.90 8.89
C LEU A 137 0.93 9.50 9.52
N PRO A 138 1.95 8.67 9.81
CA PRO A 138 3.25 9.17 10.23
C PRO A 138 3.88 10.04 9.15
N ARG A 139 4.45 11.18 9.57
CA ARG A 139 5.17 12.11 8.71
C ARG A 139 6.59 11.61 8.49
N GLY A 140 7.14 11.90 7.32
CA GLY A 140 8.55 11.63 7.03
C GLY A 140 8.96 10.17 6.88
N LEU A 141 8.03 9.22 6.97
CA LEU A 141 8.31 7.79 6.94
C LEU A 141 8.32 7.23 5.50
N ILE A 142 9.34 6.44 5.16
CA ILE A 142 9.48 5.70 3.91
C ILE A 142 9.91 4.24 4.17
N THR A 143 9.75 3.34 3.20
CA THR A 143 10.34 1.99 3.27
C THR A 143 11.73 1.97 2.62
N THR A 144 12.65 1.14 3.12
CA THR A 144 13.99 0.97 2.53
C THR A 144 13.92 0.43 1.10
N THR A 145 12.90 -0.37 0.80
CA THR A 145 12.60 -0.89 -0.54
C THR A 145 12.40 0.22 -1.58
N GLN A 146 11.87 1.38 -1.19
CA GLN A 146 11.76 2.50 -2.14
C GLN A 146 13.12 3.13 -2.47
N LEU A 147 14.03 3.19 -1.49
CA LEU A 147 15.39 3.65 -1.72
C LEU A 147 16.13 2.71 -2.68
N TYR A 148 15.95 1.40 -2.52
CA TYR A 148 16.52 0.42 -3.46
C TYR A 148 16.01 0.61 -4.90
N ALA A 149 14.77 1.07 -5.08
CA ALA A 149 14.25 1.37 -6.40
C ALA A 149 14.80 2.68 -6.99
N ILE A 150 14.96 3.73 -6.18
CA ILE A 150 15.59 5.00 -6.65
C ILE A 150 17.02 4.75 -7.10
N PHE A 151 17.78 4.01 -6.29
CA PHE A 151 19.19 3.70 -6.55
C PHE A 151 19.38 2.35 -7.25
N HIS A 152 18.41 1.94 -8.09
CA HIS A 152 18.42 0.64 -8.75
C HIS A 152 19.75 0.33 -9.47
N ASN A 153 20.35 1.35 -10.12
CA ASN A 153 21.60 1.22 -10.87
C ASN A 153 22.84 1.08 -9.98
N GLN A 154 22.80 1.60 -8.74
CA GLN A 154 23.91 1.55 -7.79
C GLN A 154 23.82 0.32 -6.88
N GLY A 155 22.61 -0.21 -6.71
CA GLY A 155 22.32 -1.45 -6.00
C GLY A 155 22.11 -1.27 -4.49
N PRO A 156 21.59 -2.31 -3.79
CA PRO A 156 21.22 -2.22 -2.38
C PRO A 156 22.39 -1.88 -1.45
N THR A 157 23.59 -2.40 -1.72
CA THR A 157 24.78 -2.15 -0.87
C THR A 157 25.17 -0.67 -0.80
N PHE A 158 24.98 0.09 -1.88
CA PHE A 158 25.18 1.54 -1.86
C PHE A 158 24.17 2.20 -0.91
N VAL A 159 22.89 1.83 -1.02
CA VAL A 159 21.82 2.37 -0.20
C VAL A 159 22.07 2.09 1.27
N ASP A 160 22.40 0.84 1.64
CA ASP A 160 22.64 0.44 3.02
C ASP A 160 23.80 1.23 3.64
N LYS A 161 24.91 1.37 2.90
CA LYS A 161 26.08 2.14 3.35
C LYS A 161 25.74 3.61 3.54
N SER A 162 25.08 4.22 2.56
CA SER A 162 24.73 5.64 2.59
C SER A 162 23.67 5.95 3.65
N LEU A 163 22.70 5.07 3.84
CA LEU A 163 21.70 5.15 4.90
C LEU A 163 22.34 5.06 6.28
N GLU A 164 23.25 4.12 6.50
CA GLU A 164 23.99 3.98 7.77
C GLU A 164 24.80 5.24 8.10
N LEU A 165 25.45 5.84 7.10
CA LEU A 165 26.16 7.12 7.28
C LEU A 165 25.20 8.25 7.66
N ALA A 166 24.05 8.37 6.99
CA ALA A 166 23.04 9.37 7.30
C ALA A 166 22.42 9.18 8.70
N ILE A 167 22.27 7.92 9.15
CA ILE A 167 21.81 7.61 10.51
C ILE A 167 22.84 8.06 11.54
N ARG A 168 24.13 7.76 11.34
CA ARG A 168 25.20 8.19 12.26
C ARG A 168 25.35 9.71 12.34
N ARG A 169 25.06 10.43 11.24
CA ARG A 169 25.02 11.90 11.22
C ARG A 169 23.81 12.47 11.97
N GLY A 170 22.77 11.66 12.22
CA GLY A 170 21.52 12.10 12.85
C GLY A 170 20.54 12.75 11.87
N ASP A 171 20.71 12.53 10.56
CA ASP A 171 19.79 13.05 9.53
C ASP A 171 18.55 12.16 9.39
N LEU A 172 18.77 10.84 9.46
CA LEU A 172 17.77 9.79 9.28
C LEU A 172 17.76 8.84 10.49
N ARG A 173 16.64 8.17 10.73
CA ARG A 173 16.54 7.08 11.71
C ARG A 173 15.83 5.88 11.09
N LYS A 174 16.35 4.69 11.36
CA LYS A 174 15.74 3.42 10.95
C LYS A 174 14.89 2.85 12.07
N PHE A 175 13.76 2.27 11.71
CA PHE A 175 12.90 1.48 12.59
C PHE A 175 12.62 0.13 11.94
N VAL A 176 12.55 -0.92 12.75
CA VAL A 176 12.25 -2.27 12.30
C VAL A 176 10.88 -2.65 12.83
N ILE A 177 9.97 -3.01 11.93
CA ILE A 177 8.63 -3.45 12.28
C ILE A 177 8.56 -4.95 12.07
N SER A 178 8.52 -5.69 13.18
CA SER A 178 8.56 -7.15 13.13
C SER A 178 7.27 -7.76 12.56
N ASN A 179 7.41 -8.83 11.77
CA ASN A 179 6.28 -9.59 11.21
C ASN A 179 5.25 -8.73 10.44
N ALA A 180 5.72 -7.74 9.67
CA ALA A 180 4.86 -6.69 9.11
C ALA A 180 4.57 -6.83 7.60
N SER A 181 5.45 -7.47 6.82
CA SER A 181 5.21 -7.73 5.39
C SER A 181 4.77 -9.16 5.17
N PRO A 182 3.61 -9.42 4.54
CA PRO A 182 3.26 -10.77 4.12
C PRO A 182 4.22 -11.21 3.01
N VAL A 183 4.79 -12.41 3.14
CA VAL A 183 5.67 -13.01 2.14
C VAL A 183 5.13 -14.37 1.74
N ILE A 184 5.01 -14.57 0.44
CA ILE A 184 4.76 -15.86 -0.16
C ILE A 184 6.08 -16.33 -0.80
N SER A 185 6.82 -17.14 -0.06
CA SER A 185 8.00 -17.81 -0.60
C SER A 185 7.59 -19.07 -1.35
N ARG A 186 8.02 -19.15 -2.63
CA ARG A 186 7.89 -20.34 -3.45
C ARG A 186 9.27 -20.97 -3.54
N SER A 187 9.42 -22.18 -2.98
CA SER A 187 10.70 -22.88 -3.04
C SER A 187 11.12 -23.13 -4.48
N LEU A 188 12.31 -22.65 -4.87
CA LEU A 188 12.93 -22.95 -6.16
C LEU A 188 13.44 -24.40 -6.22
N ASN A 189 13.43 -25.11 -5.09
CA ASN A 189 13.97 -26.45 -4.98
C ASN A 189 13.05 -27.45 -5.69
N LYS A 190 13.58 -28.21 -6.65
CA LYS A 190 12.78 -29.05 -7.58
C LYS A 190 11.84 -30.01 -6.83
N PHE A 191 12.27 -30.53 -5.68
CA PHE A 191 11.53 -31.43 -4.80
C PHE A 191 10.47 -30.76 -3.90
N GLN A 192 10.55 -29.43 -3.71
CA GLN A 192 9.59 -28.64 -2.91
C GLN A 192 8.90 -27.56 -3.75
N SER A 193 9.04 -27.61 -5.07
CA SER A 193 8.55 -26.63 -6.06
C SER A 193 7.03 -26.34 -6.01
N LYS A 194 6.26 -27.17 -5.29
CA LYS A 194 4.82 -26.98 -5.05
C LYS A 194 4.48 -26.49 -3.64
N LYS A 195 5.44 -26.41 -2.71
CA LYS A 195 5.20 -25.89 -1.36
C LYS A 195 5.25 -24.37 -1.40
N VAL A 196 4.10 -23.78 -1.13
CA VAL A 196 3.93 -22.34 -0.90
C VAL A 196 3.99 -22.13 0.60
N THR A 197 5.04 -21.44 1.09
CA THR A 197 5.13 -21.05 2.49
C THR A 197 4.64 -19.62 2.63
N TYR A 198 3.65 -19.45 3.50
CA TYR A 198 3.15 -18.14 3.91
C TYR A 198 3.87 -17.74 5.18
N GLY A 199 4.44 -16.55 5.20
CA GLY A 199 5.11 -16.00 6.36
C GLY A 199 4.96 -14.50 6.43
N PHE A 200 5.56 -13.92 7.46
CA PHE A 200 5.75 -12.48 7.56
C PHE A 200 7.24 -12.20 7.68
N GLU A 201 7.73 -11.18 6.97
CA GLU A 201 9.07 -10.64 7.13
C GLU A 201 9.03 -9.29 7.85
N ASP A 202 10.15 -8.96 8.48
CA ASP A 202 10.35 -7.66 9.11
C ASP A 202 10.46 -6.59 8.02
N ILE A 203 9.83 -5.44 8.26
CA ILE A 203 9.95 -4.30 7.36
C ILE A 203 10.83 -3.25 8.02
N GLU A 204 11.86 -2.83 7.29
CA GLU A 204 12.65 -1.67 7.64
C GLU A 204 12.01 -0.41 7.05
N VAL A 205 11.77 0.56 7.93
CA VAL A 205 11.30 1.89 7.58
C VAL A 205 12.31 2.93 8.03
N VAL A 206 12.39 4.02 7.28
CA VAL A 206 13.30 5.13 7.55
C VAL A 206 12.46 6.39 7.71
N ALA A 207 12.78 7.19 8.73
CA ALA A 207 12.18 8.51 8.91
C ALA A 207 13.26 9.60 8.94
N LYS A 208 12.92 10.81 8.48
CA LYS A 208 13.76 11.98 8.80
C LYS A 208 13.68 12.27 10.29
N VAL A 209 14.84 12.48 10.90
CA VAL A 209 14.95 12.71 12.35
C VAL A 209 14.17 13.94 12.79
N GLY A 210 14.15 15.00 11.97
CA GLY A 210 13.39 16.22 12.24
C GLY A 210 11.91 15.97 12.54
N TYR A 211 11.20 15.21 11.70
CA TYR A 211 9.78 14.90 11.92
C TYR A 211 9.54 14.06 13.18
N TYR A 212 10.46 13.13 13.48
CA TYR A 212 10.36 12.30 14.68
C TYR A 212 10.58 13.11 15.96
N HIS A 213 11.55 14.04 15.94
CA HIS A 213 11.82 14.95 17.04
C HIS A 213 10.67 15.93 17.27
N GLU A 214 10.15 16.55 16.20
CA GLU A 214 8.97 17.44 16.28
C GLU A 214 7.76 16.73 16.90
N LEU A 215 7.54 15.46 16.54
CA LEU A 215 6.48 14.66 17.12
C LEU A 215 6.65 14.51 18.64
N ILE A 216 7.84 14.14 19.11
CA ILE A 216 8.13 13.98 20.55
C ILE A 216 8.01 15.33 21.27
N GLU A 217 8.59 16.40 20.73
CA GLU A 217 8.57 17.75 21.32
C GLU A 217 7.15 18.32 21.42
N SER A 218 6.31 18.08 20.40
CA SER A 218 4.90 18.50 20.43
C SER A 218 4.13 17.83 21.57
N LEU A 219 4.43 16.55 21.83
CA LEU A 219 3.81 15.80 22.94
C LEU A 219 4.34 16.25 24.30
N ILE A 220 5.63 16.59 24.41
CA ILE A 220 6.22 17.15 25.64
C ILE A 220 5.60 18.51 25.97
N THR A 221 5.44 19.37 24.96
CA THR A 221 4.91 20.74 25.12
C THR A 221 3.43 20.73 25.51
N GLY A 222 2.65 19.77 25.01
CA GLY A 222 1.23 19.62 25.35
C GLY A 222 0.92 19.02 26.73
N LYS A 223 1.93 18.79 27.59
CA LYS A 223 1.77 18.18 28.91
C LYS A 223 2.18 19.11 30.04
N ASP A 224 1.47 18.99 31.16
CA ASP A 224 1.74 19.72 32.39
C ASP A 224 3.15 19.43 32.92
N ASN A 225 3.75 20.44 33.56
CA ASN A 225 5.17 20.39 33.96
C ASN A 225 5.51 19.28 34.96
N GLU A 226 4.56 18.87 35.80
CA GLU A 226 4.74 17.82 36.81
C GLU A 226 4.27 16.45 36.35
N SER A 227 3.86 16.30 35.08
CA SER A 227 3.35 15.02 34.60
C SER A 227 4.50 13.99 34.49
N PRO A 228 4.36 12.77 35.06
CA PRO A 228 5.35 11.71 34.91
C PRO A 228 5.55 11.33 33.43
N ILE A 229 4.52 11.51 32.60
CA ILE A 229 4.58 11.31 31.15
C ILE A 229 5.58 12.28 30.51
N LYS A 230 5.59 13.54 30.94
CA LYS A 230 6.49 14.55 30.38
C LYS A 230 7.94 14.22 30.71
N GLN A 231 8.21 13.73 31.91
CA GLN A 231 9.53 13.27 32.34
C GLN A 231 9.99 12.08 31.50
N ALA A 232 9.12 11.06 31.34
CA ALA A 232 9.40 9.89 30.51
C ALA A 232 9.72 10.27 29.06
N LEU A 233 8.89 11.12 28.44
CA LEU A 233 9.09 11.59 27.06
C LEU A 233 10.36 12.44 26.92
N SER A 234 10.67 13.29 27.89
CA SER A 234 11.88 14.13 27.86
C SER A 234 13.14 13.28 28.00
N LYS A 235 13.12 12.30 28.90
CA LYS A 235 14.22 11.34 29.08
C LYS A 235 14.42 10.50 27.82
N PHE A 236 13.35 9.98 27.24
CA PHE A 236 13.38 9.26 25.97
C PHE A 236 13.92 10.15 24.84
N TYR A 237 13.50 11.41 24.76
CA TYR A 237 13.99 12.33 23.76
C TYR A 237 15.51 12.56 23.84
N GLN A 238 16.04 12.70 25.06
CA GLN A 238 17.49 12.82 25.27
C GLN A 238 18.21 11.53 24.89
N PHE A 239 17.68 10.36 25.25
CA PHE A 239 18.23 9.06 24.87
C PHE A 239 18.32 8.90 23.34
N ILE A 240 17.26 9.25 22.63
CA ILE A 240 17.16 9.19 21.17
C ILE A 240 18.17 10.12 20.49
N LYS A 241 18.41 11.30 21.05
CA LYS A 241 19.40 12.27 20.55
C LYS A 241 20.83 11.83 20.76
N SER A 242 21.15 11.22 21.90
CA SER A 242 22.50 10.73 22.20
C SER A 242 22.83 9.43 21.48
N HIS A 243 21.82 8.61 21.14
CA HIS A 243 21.99 7.32 20.47
C HIS A 243 21.16 7.24 19.18
N PRO A 244 21.65 7.84 18.07
CA PRO A 244 20.92 7.88 16.80
C PRO A 244 20.81 6.51 16.12
N THR A 245 21.77 5.61 16.36
CA THR A 245 21.83 4.26 15.77
C THR A 245 21.03 3.21 16.54
N GLU A 246 20.61 3.53 17.77
CA GLU A 246 19.97 2.55 18.65
C GLU A 246 18.61 2.13 18.11
N MET A 247 18.39 0.82 18.03
CA MET A 247 17.11 0.23 17.61
C MET A 247 16.32 -0.33 18.78
N PHE A 248 16.99 -0.63 19.89
CA PHE A 248 16.39 -1.23 21.07
C PHE A 248 16.64 -0.36 22.30
N MET A 249 15.78 -0.52 23.29
CA MET A 249 15.87 0.16 24.56
C MET A 249 15.97 -0.89 25.66
N SER A 250 16.98 -0.75 26.52
CA SER A 250 17.15 -1.58 27.70
C SER A 250 16.16 -1.16 28.79
N THR A 251 15.65 -2.13 29.55
CA THR A 251 14.83 -1.89 30.73
C THR A 251 15.61 -1.33 31.92
N SER A 252 16.96 -1.34 31.87
CA SER A 252 17.79 -0.71 32.91
C SER A 252 17.69 0.81 32.92
N ASP A 253 17.41 1.41 31.78
CA ASP A 253 17.54 2.85 31.60
C ASP A 253 16.24 3.58 31.93
N PHE A 254 15.12 2.87 32.01
CA PHE A 254 13.78 3.40 32.20
C PHE A 254 13.03 2.65 33.29
N THR A 255 12.19 3.35 34.07
CA THR A 255 11.30 2.70 35.04
C THR A 255 10.14 2.01 34.33
N ASP A 256 9.50 1.03 34.97
CA ASP A 256 8.35 0.32 34.39
C ASP A 256 7.20 1.27 34.02
N GLU A 257 6.99 2.33 34.80
CA GLU A 257 6.00 3.37 34.51
C GLU A 257 6.39 4.21 33.27
N GLU A 258 7.67 4.56 33.12
CA GLU A 258 8.17 5.26 31.93
C GLU A 258 8.00 4.39 30.68
N VAL A 259 8.35 3.11 30.77
CA VAL A 259 8.19 2.13 29.69
C VAL A 259 6.73 1.99 29.30
N LEU A 260 5.81 1.83 30.27
CA LEU A 260 4.37 1.74 30.01
C LEU A 260 3.85 2.96 29.25
N ASN A 261 4.28 4.16 29.65
CA ASN A 261 3.92 5.40 28.98
C ASN A 261 4.45 5.41 27.53
N LEU A 262 5.72 5.05 27.31
CA LEU A 262 6.32 5.01 25.97
C LEU A 262 5.63 3.99 25.05
N VAL A 263 5.22 2.83 25.58
CA VAL A 263 4.40 1.83 24.85
C VAL A 263 3.05 2.42 24.48
N GLN A 264 2.36 3.10 25.41
CA GLN A 264 1.04 3.68 25.16
C GLN A 264 1.05 4.74 24.06
N TYR A 265 2.11 5.54 23.97
CA TYR A 265 2.30 6.52 22.89
C TYR A 265 2.88 5.91 21.60
N GLY A 266 3.29 4.63 21.62
CA GLY A 266 3.78 3.89 20.46
C GLY A 266 5.22 4.20 20.06
N PHE A 267 6.01 4.76 20.98
CA PHE A 267 7.44 5.04 20.76
C PHE A 267 8.33 3.81 20.94
N ILE A 268 7.82 2.80 21.64
CA ILE A 268 8.45 1.51 21.78
C ILE A 268 7.42 0.40 21.60
N THR A 269 7.87 -0.75 21.12
CA THR A 269 7.06 -1.96 20.97
C THR A 269 7.78 -3.15 21.56
N LEU A 270 7.03 -4.09 22.11
CA LEU A 270 7.60 -5.34 22.58
C LEU A 270 7.88 -6.23 21.38
N THR A 271 9.15 -6.57 21.15
CA THR A 271 9.50 -7.58 20.14
C THR A 271 9.41 -8.96 20.78
N SER A 272 8.70 -9.88 20.13
CA SER A 272 8.68 -11.29 20.54
C SER A 272 9.40 -12.11 19.49
N ASN A 273 10.55 -12.67 19.85
CA ASN A 273 11.16 -13.73 19.07
C ASN A 273 10.38 -15.01 19.34
N HIS A 274 9.63 -15.51 18.36
CA HIS A 274 8.85 -16.73 18.50
C HIS A 274 9.69 -18.01 18.73
N PHE A 275 11.03 -17.93 18.73
CA PHE A 275 11.90 -19.11 18.76
C PHE A 275 13.12 -19.08 19.69
N ASN A 276 13.47 -17.96 20.33
CA ASN A 276 14.59 -17.91 21.28
C ASN A 276 14.25 -17.03 22.47
N GLU A 277 14.82 -17.37 23.61
CA GLU A 277 14.70 -16.79 24.95
C GLU A 277 14.30 -15.30 24.98
N ILE A 278 13.33 -14.97 25.83
CA ILE A 278 12.79 -13.63 26.03
C ILE A 278 13.87 -12.78 26.72
N GLU A 279 14.79 -12.22 25.95
CA GLU A 279 15.36 -10.94 26.35
C GLU A 279 14.25 -9.91 26.19
N GLN A 280 13.87 -9.24 27.29
CA GLN A 280 12.82 -8.22 27.32
C GLN A 280 13.31 -6.92 26.66
N ASN A 281 13.66 -7.00 25.37
CA ASN A 281 14.15 -5.87 24.61
C ASN A 281 12.96 -5.17 23.94
N TYR A 282 12.78 -3.90 24.29
CA TYR A 282 11.79 -3.03 23.66
C TYR A 282 12.40 -2.44 22.38
N SER A 283 11.75 -2.64 21.23
CA SER A 283 12.16 -2.03 19.96
C SER A 283 11.64 -0.61 19.86
N ILE A 284 12.52 0.33 19.55
CA ILE A 284 12.18 1.72 19.29
C ILE A 284 11.34 1.77 18.01
N SER A 285 10.22 2.48 18.08
CA SER A 285 9.18 2.47 17.06
C SER A 285 8.71 3.88 16.74
N TYR A 286 8.25 4.08 15.50
CA TYR A 286 7.60 5.32 15.11
C TYR A 286 6.08 5.21 15.32
N PRO A 287 5.44 6.12 16.09
CA PRO A 287 4.00 6.06 16.33
C PRO A 287 3.17 6.07 15.03
N GLY A 288 2.23 5.13 14.91
CA GLY A 288 1.37 5.02 13.72
C GLY A 288 1.99 4.27 12.53
N CYS A 289 3.18 3.67 12.69
CA CYS A 289 3.84 2.83 11.68
C CYS A 289 2.91 1.76 11.07
N GLY A 290 2.07 1.11 11.88
CA GLY A 290 1.15 0.07 11.40
C GLY A 290 0.16 0.56 10.32
N THR A 291 -0.34 1.79 10.44
CA THR A 291 -1.24 2.38 9.43
C THR A 291 -0.51 2.65 8.12
N TYR A 292 0.74 3.11 8.21
CA TYR A 292 1.60 3.32 7.05
C TYR A 292 1.92 1.99 6.33
N ILE A 293 2.36 0.98 7.07
CA ILE A 293 2.64 -0.35 6.49
C ILE A 293 1.40 -0.96 5.85
N LYS A 294 0.23 -0.80 6.48
CA LYS A 294 -1.03 -1.24 5.88
C LYS A 294 -1.27 -0.59 4.52
N LEU A 295 -1.02 0.71 4.39
CA LEU A 295 -1.14 1.42 3.11
C LEU A 295 -0.21 0.83 2.04
N VAL A 296 1.07 0.59 2.40
CA VAL A 296 2.06 -0.02 1.52
C VAL A 296 1.63 -1.42 1.07
N ASN A 297 1.20 -2.26 2.02
CA ASN A 297 0.76 -3.63 1.77
C ASN A 297 -0.50 -3.68 0.88
N GLU A 298 -1.45 -2.76 1.03
CA GLU A 298 -2.63 -2.68 0.15
C GLU A 298 -2.23 -2.33 -1.29
N GLY A 299 -1.24 -1.46 -1.48
CA GLY A 299 -0.65 -1.16 -2.79
C GLY A 299 0.01 -2.38 -3.44
N ARG A 300 0.88 -3.08 -2.70
CA ARG A 300 1.52 -4.34 -3.14
C ARG A 300 0.48 -5.40 -3.50
N ALA A 301 -0.51 -5.62 -2.63
CA ALA A 301 -1.56 -6.60 -2.84
C ALA A 301 -2.40 -6.28 -4.08
N TRP A 302 -2.70 -5.00 -4.33
CA TRP A 302 -3.38 -4.58 -5.56
C TRP A 302 -2.54 -4.87 -6.80
N LEU A 303 -1.24 -4.59 -6.78
CA LEU A 303 -0.34 -4.81 -7.92
C LEU A 303 -0.24 -6.30 -8.25
N VAL A 304 0.03 -7.13 -7.24
CA VAL A 304 0.06 -8.59 -7.34
C VAL A 304 -1.24 -9.15 -7.89
N LYS A 305 -2.38 -8.70 -7.37
CA LYS A 305 -3.71 -9.13 -7.83
C LYS A 305 -3.99 -8.68 -9.26
N THR A 306 -3.50 -7.51 -9.65
CA THR A 306 -3.71 -6.95 -10.99
C THR A 306 -2.90 -7.68 -12.03
N LEU A 307 -1.63 -7.95 -11.75
CA LEU A 307 -0.74 -8.67 -12.66
C LEU A 307 -1.09 -10.17 -12.73
N ASN A 308 -1.45 -10.83 -11.62
CA ASN A 308 -1.85 -12.25 -11.65
C ASN A 308 -3.10 -12.56 -12.49
N LYS A 309 -3.92 -11.55 -12.83
CA LYS A 309 -5.06 -11.74 -13.75
C LYS A 309 -4.61 -11.91 -15.20
N ASN A 310 -3.41 -11.44 -15.56
CA ASN A 310 -2.87 -11.54 -16.90
C ASN A 310 -2.15 -12.89 -17.07
N LYS A 311 -2.29 -13.52 -18.24
CA LYS A 311 -1.71 -14.85 -18.55
C LYS A 311 -0.21 -14.93 -18.25
N HIS A 312 0.52 -13.86 -18.61
CA HIS A 312 1.97 -13.77 -18.46
C HIS A 312 2.41 -13.00 -17.20
N LYS A 313 1.47 -12.65 -16.30
CA LYS A 313 1.74 -11.88 -15.07
C LYS A 313 2.44 -10.55 -15.30
N GLU A 314 2.22 -9.95 -16.46
CA GLU A 314 2.85 -8.70 -16.89
C GLU A 314 1.80 -7.75 -17.48
N ALA A 315 2.06 -6.45 -17.41
CA ALA A 315 1.23 -5.40 -17.98
C ALA A 315 2.09 -4.19 -18.36
N LEU A 316 1.63 -3.42 -19.35
CA LEU A 316 2.21 -2.10 -19.61
C LEU A 316 1.90 -1.15 -18.46
N GLU A 317 2.82 -0.23 -18.16
CA GLU A 317 2.64 0.77 -17.11
C GLU A 317 1.37 1.60 -17.30
N GLU A 318 1.09 2.02 -18.54
CA GLU A 318 -0.13 2.79 -18.85
C GLU A 318 -1.40 1.99 -18.55
N GLN A 319 -1.38 0.67 -18.78
CA GLN A 319 -2.52 -0.20 -18.43
C GLN A 319 -2.69 -0.33 -16.90
N LEU A 320 -1.59 -0.37 -16.15
CA LEU A 320 -1.64 -0.33 -14.69
C LEU A 320 -2.22 1.01 -14.23
N PHE A 321 -1.78 2.12 -14.82
CA PHE A 321 -2.30 3.45 -14.51
C PHE A 321 -3.81 3.56 -14.78
N GLN A 322 -4.28 3.10 -15.94
CA GLN A 322 -5.71 3.09 -16.27
C GLN A 322 -6.54 2.31 -15.24
N LYS A 323 -6.02 1.17 -14.77
CA LYS A 323 -6.67 0.37 -13.71
C LYS A 323 -6.61 1.02 -12.34
N TRP A 324 -5.51 1.69 -12.01
CA TRP A 324 -5.28 2.39 -10.74
C TRP A 324 -6.18 3.61 -10.58
N SER A 325 -6.23 4.43 -11.64
CA SER A 325 -7.02 5.66 -11.71
C SER A 325 -8.52 5.40 -12.01
N GLY A 326 -8.84 4.26 -12.63
CA GLY A 326 -10.19 3.94 -13.07
C GLY A 326 -10.60 4.69 -14.34
N ALA A 327 -9.71 4.76 -15.32
CA ALA A 327 -9.97 5.41 -16.61
C ALA A 327 -11.12 4.71 -17.37
N THR A 328 -12.05 5.49 -17.91
CA THR A 328 -13.08 4.98 -18.83
C THR A 328 -12.54 4.90 -20.26
N PRO A 329 -13.19 4.14 -21.16
CA PRO A 329 -12.85 4.14 -22.58
C PRO A 329 -12.90 5.54 -23.23
N GLU A 330 -13.68 6.45 -22.64
CA GLU A 330 -13.83 7.85 -23.06
C GLU A 330 -12.69 8.75 -22.56
N GLY A 331 -11.80 8.23 -21.70
CA GLY A 331 -10.65 8.96 -21.14
C GLY A 331 -10.92 9.63 -19.78
N ASP A 332 -12.14 9.55 -19.25
CA ASP A 332 -12.48 10.15 -17.96
C ASP A 332 -11.91 9.34 -16.78
N LEU A 333 -11.31 10.03 -15.82
CA LEU A 333 -10.74 9.41 -14.62
C LEU A 333 -11.80 9.32 -13.49
N LYS A 334 -12.13 8.10 -13.05
CA LYS A 334 -13.03 7.88 -11.90
C LYS A 334 -12.37 8.08 -10.53
N LEU A 335 -11.07 8.35 -10.51
CA LEU A 335 -10.26 8.62 -9.32
C LEU A 335 -10.37 7.48 -8.28
N TYR A 336 -10.24 6.23 -8.74
CA TYR A 336 -10.31 5.06 -7.86
C TYR A 336 -9.20 5.04 -6.82
N ASN A 337 -8.00 5.50 -7.18
CA ASN A 337 -6.88 5.66 -6.27
C ASN A 337 -7.17 6.64 -5.11
N PHE A 338 -8.06 7.62 -5.28
CA PHE A 338 -8.44 8.54 -4.19
C PHE A 338 -9.43 7.95 -3.17
N ARG A 339 -9.87 6.71 -3.38
CA ARG A 339 -10.82 6.04 -2.48
C ARG A 339 -10.09 5.00 -1.63
N LYS A 340 -10.76 4.51 -0.59
CA LYS A 340 -10.26 3.36 0.17
C LYS A 340 -10.03 2.18 -0.79
N PRO A 341 -8.92 1.44 -0.68
CA PRO A 341 -7.88 1.51 0.36
C PRO A 341 -6.66 2.40 0.05
N PHE A 342 -6.65 3.14 -1.05
CA PHE A 342 -5.44 3.82 -1.55
C PHE A 342 -5.33 5.30 -1.14
N TYR A 343 -6.43 5.99 -0.84
CA TYR A 343 -6.42 7.34 -0.25
C TYR A 343 -5.58 8.39 -1.02
N GLY A 344 -5.51 8.25 -2.35
CA GLY A 344 -4.87 9.16 -3.30
C GLY A 344 -3.38 8.94 -3.45
N TYR A 345 -2.91 7.75 -3.11
CA TYR A 345 -1.52 7.38 -3.24
C TYR A 345 -1.07 7.23 -4.69
N ASP A 346 0.19 7.57 -4.94
CA ASP A 346 0.73 7.53 -6.26
C ASP A 346 1.11 6.12 -6.73
N LEU A 347 0.85 5.81 -8.01
CA LEU A 347 1.16 4.50 -8.56
C LEU A 347 2.67 4.29 -8.66
N HIS A 348 3.43 5.32 -9.09
CA HIS A 348 4.89 5.22 -9.19
C HIS A 348 5.52 5.01 -7.82
N TRP A 349 4.94 5.60 -6.79
CA TRP A 349 5.33 5.35 -5.39
C TRP A 349 5.19 3.86 -5.03
N VAL A 350 4.04 3.24 -5.36
CA VAL A 350 3.78 1.80 -5.10
C VAL A 350 4.69 0.92 -5.95
N LEU A 351 4.92 1.28 -7.21
CA LEU A 351 5.80 0.54 -8.11
C LEU A 351 7.24 0.59 -7.64
N ALA A 352 7.72 1.73 -7.12
CA ALA A 352 9.04 1.85 -6.52
C ALA A 352 9.21 0.90 -5.33
N ASP A 353 8.25 0.92 -4.41
CA ASP A 353 8.28 0.04 -3.25
C ASP A 353 8.26 -1.45 -3.65
N ALA A 354 7.42 -1.83 -4.62
CA ALA A 354 7.34 -3.20 -5.11
C ALA A 354 8.57 -3.64 -5.91
N LEU A 355 9.20 -2.73 -6.67
CA LEU A 355 10.42 -2.98 -7.43
C LEU A 355 11.60 -3.26 -6.50
N GLY A 356 11.87 -2.36 -5.55
CA GLY A 356 12.98 -2.55 -4.63
C GLY A 356 12.72 -3.61 -3.58
N GLY A 357 11.46 -3.97 -3.32
CA GLY A 357 11.08 -5.18 -2.58
C GLY A 357 11.25 -6.48 -3.38
N GLY A 358 11.55 -6.37 -4.69
CA GLY A 358 11.73 -7.50 -5.59
C GLY A 358 10.44 -8.24 -5.94
N ILE A 359 9.26 -7.64 -5.74
CA ILE A 359 7.94 -8.23 -6.06
C ILE A 359 7.64 -8.12 -7.55
N VAL A 360 8.10 -7.02 -8.16
CA VAL A 360 8.02 -6.80 -9.60
C VAL A 360 9.38 -6.48 -10.18
N GLU A 361 9.52 -6.77 -11.46
CA GLU A 361 10.62 -6.29 -12.30
C GLU A 361 10.06 -5.40 -13.40
N VAL A 362 10.90 -4.48 -13.87
CA VAL A 362 10.56 -3.51 -14.92
C VAL A 362 11.44 -3.76 -16.15
N PHE A 363 10.88 -3.58 -17.34
CA PHE A 363 11.59 -3.74 -18.61
C PHE A 363 11.04 -2.80 -19.68
N ASN A 364 11.85 -2.49 -20.68
CA ASN A 364 11.42 -1.71 -21.83
C ASN A 364 10.71 -2.60 -22.85
N THR A 365 9.67 -2.06 -23.46
CA THR A 365 8.96 -2.65 -24.62
C THR A 365 8.89 -1.60 -25.73
N PRO A 366 8.61 -1.99 -26.99
CA PRO A 366 8.48 -1.05 -28.11
C PRO A 366 7.42 0.05 -27.91
N VAL A 367 6.49 -0.15 -26.99
CA VAL A 367 5.36 0.75 -26.73
C VAL A 367 5.40 1.38 -25.33
N GLY A 368 6.50 1.21 -24.58
CA GLY A 368 6.70 1.78 -23.25
C GLY A 368 7.16 0.78 -22.19
N ARG A 369 7.12 1.18 -20.91
CA ARG A 369 7.57 0.34 -19.80
C ARG A 369 6.58 -0.80 -19.50
N GLY A 370 7.12 -2.01 -19.38
CA GLY A 370 6.42 -3.21 -18.94
C GLY A 370 6.80 -3.57 -17.50
N TRP A 371 5.83 -4.07 -16.75
CA TRP A 371 6.00 -4.52 -15.38
C TRP A 371 5.56 -5.98 -15.26
N ARG A 372 6.37 -6.82 -14.61
CA ARG A 372 6.10 -8.26 -14.44
C ARG A 372 6.29 -8.70 -12.99
N LEU A 373 5.45 -9.62 -12.52
CA LEU A 373 5.65 -10.25 -11.21
C LEU A 373 6.88 -11.15 -11.22
N THR A 374 7.66 -11.05 -10.15
CA THR A 374 8.77 -11.98 -9.89
C THR A 374 8.25 -13.24 -9.17
N GLY A 375 9.17 -14.12 -8.77
CA GLY A 375 8.86 -15.27 -7.92
C GLY A 375 8.55 -14.91 -6.45
N LYS A 376 8.89 -13.70 -5.99
CA LYS A 376 8.59 -13.18 -4.65
C LYS A 376 7.25 -12.45 -4.72
N VAL A 377 6.27 -12.85 -3.91
CA VAL A 377 4.90 -12.32 -3.95
C VAL A 377 4.41 -11.95 -2.56
#